data_AF-A0A0Q8FVT5-F1
#
_entry.id   AF-A0A0Q8FVT5-F1
#
_cell.length_a   1.000
_cell.length_b   1.000
_cell.length_c   1.000
_cell.angle_alpha   90.00
_cell.angle_beta   90.00
_cell.angle_gamma   90.00
#
_symmetry.space_group_name_H-M   'P 1'
#
loop_
_entity.id
_entity.type
_entity.pdbx_description
1 polymer ?
#
loop_
_entity_poly.entity_id
_entity_poly.type
_entity_poly.pdbx_seq_one_letter_code
_entity_poly.pdbx_strand_id
1 'polypeptide(L)'
;MIGLSFSQPARAEFCYGEKVGKVIVSGEYIYFTTNKTCTAWCQIPASWSSEAKNRAYSMLLTARSTNTLVNFSWPAASSACTALPAFALFDQIELAADF
;
A
#
# COMPACT_ATOMS: atom_id res chain seq x y z
N MET A 1 44.67 -7.87 -0.42
CA MET A 1 43.29 -8.34 -0.18
C MET A 1 42.37 -7.59 -1.14
N ILE A 2 41.88 -8.26 -2.18
CA ILE A 2 40.90 -7.70 -3.12
C ILE A 2 39.53 -7.99 -2.52
N GLY A 3 38.86 -6.97 -2.00
CA GLY A 3 37.52 -7.09 -1.45
C GLY A 3 36.49 -7.20 -2.58
N LEU A 4 35.84 -8.34 -2.70
CA LEU A 4 34.68 -8.53 -3.57
C LEU A 4 33.48 -7.84 -2.89
N SER A 5 33.14 -6.63 -3.33
CA SER A 5 31.86 -5.99 -2.99
C SER A 5 30.74 -6.66 -3.77
N PHE A 6 30.00 -7.55 -3.11
CA PHE A 6 28.76 -8.10 -3.64
C PHE A 6 27.64 -7.06 -3.51
N SER A 7 27.35 -6.31 -4.57
CA SER A 7 26.13 -5.50 -4.66
C SER A 7 24.96 -6.43 -4.91
N GLN A 8 24.15 -6.72 -3.88
CA GLN A 8 22.88 -7.42 -4.08
C GLN A 8 21.93 -6.51 -4.88
N PRO A 9 21.33 -6.97 -5.99
CA PRO A 9 20.27 -6.22 -6.64
C PRO A 9 19.10 -6.14 -5.64
N ALA A 10 18.72 -4.92 -5.25
CA ALA A 10 17.47 -4.68 -4.55
C ALA A 10 16.32 -5.09 -5.49
N ARG A 11 15.86 -6.33 -5.38
CA ARG A 11 14.67 -6.77 -6.10
C ARG A 11 13.52 -6.00 -5.45
N ALA A 12 12.94 -5.05 -6.17
CA ALA A 12 11.66 -4.47 -5.81
C ALA A 12 10.68 -5.64 -5.69
N GLU A 13 10.45 -6.08 -4.46
CA GLU A 13 9.71 -7.29 -4.20
C GLU A 13 8.22 -6.91 -4.25
N PHE A 14 7.47 -7.59 -5.11
CA PHE A 14 6.07 -7.31 -5.38
C PHE A 14 5.20 -8.14 -4.44
N CYS A 15 4.20 -7.53 -3.79
CA CYS A 15 3.11 -8.27 -3.15
C CYS A 15 2.02 -8.53 -4.19
N TYR A 16 1.68 -9.81 -4.37
CA TYR A 16 0.75 -10.27 -5.40
C TYR A 16 -0.57 -10.79 -4.82
N GLY A 17 -1.66 -10.50 -5.54
CA GLY A 17 -2.97 -11.08 -5.31
C GLY A 17 -3.56 -10.63 -3.98
N GLU A 18 -3.59 -9.32 -3.75
CA GLU A 18 -4.03 -8.71 -2.50
C GLU A 18 -5.47 -8.25 -2.64
N LYS A 19 -6.32 -8.67 -1.71
CA LYS A 19 -7.70 -8.20 -1.62
C LYS A 19 -7.74 -6.96 -0.75
N VAL A 20 -8.21 -5.84 -1.31
CA VAL A 20 -8.35 -4.58 -0.58
C VAL A 20 -9.50 -4.69 0.41
N GLY A 21 -9.21 -4.47 1.69
CA GLY A 21 -10.18 -4.51 2.77
C GLY A 21 -10.87 -3.16 2.94
N LYS A 22 -10.09 -2.16 3.39
CA LYS A 22 -10.55 -0.78 3.62
C LYS A 22 -9.70 0.21 2.86
N VAL A 23 -10.28 1.35 2.48
CA VAL A 23 -9.59 2.50 1.88
C VAL A 23 -10.20 3.77 2.47
N ILE A 24 -9.36 4.67 2.95
CA ILE A 24 -9.75 5.91 3.64
C ILE A 24 -8.84 7.05 3.22
N VAL A 25 -9.38 8.27 3.27
CA VAL A 25 -8.65 9.51 3.10
C VAL A 25 -8.71 10.29 4.41
N SER A 26 -7.56 10.79 4.88
CA SER A 26 -7.47 11.67 6.04
C SER A 26 -6.47 12.79 5.74
N GLY A 27 -7.00 14.00 5.52
CA GLY A 27 -6.22 15.10 4.96
C GLY A 27 -5.65 14.75 3.59
N GLU A 28 -4.34 14.91 3.41
CA GLU A 28 -3.63 14.57 2.17
C GLU A 28 -3.11 13.12 2.13
N TYR A 29 -3.45 12.33 3.14
CA TYR A 29 -2.97 10.96 3.30
C TYR A 29 -4.05 9.96 2.92
N ILE A 30 -3.63 8.92 2.22
CA ILE A 30 -4.48 7.79 1.82
C ILE A 30 -3.98 6.57 2.58
N TYR A 31 -4.90 5.90 3.27
CA TYR A 31 -4.62 4.67 3.98
C TYR A 31 -5.50 3.55 3.46
N PHE A 32 -4.99 2.33 3.55
CA PHE A 32 -5.69 1.14 3.11
C PHE A 32 -5.28 -0.09 3.90
N THR A 33 -6.11 -1.12 3.85
CA THR A 33 -5.79 -2.47 4.34
C THR A 33 -5.95 -3.50 3.24
N THR A 34 -5.25 -4.62 3.38
CA THR A 34 -5.35 -5.78 2.51
C THR A 34 -5.35 -7.08 3.32
N ASN A 35 -5.69 -8.20 2.69
CA ASN A 35 -5.79 -9.48 3.37
C ASN A 35 -4.46 -10.19 3.66
N LYS A 36 -3.33 -9.74 3.10
CA LYS A 36 -2.02 -10.38 3.34
C LYS A 36 -0.98 -9.40 3.88
N THR A 37 -0.63 -8.36 3.12
CA THR A 37 0.48 -7.46 3.49
C THR A 37 0.07 -6.37 4.46
N CYS A 38 -1.07 -5.73 4.21
CA CYS A 38 -1.57 -4.61 5.00
C CYS A 38 -2.73 -5.08 5.88
N THR A 39 -2.48 -6.09 6.72
CA THR A 39 -3.47 -6.58 7.69
C THR A 39 -3.82 -5.52 8.74
N ALA A 40 -2.88 -4.61 8.99
CA ALA A 40 -3.09 -3.31 9.63
C ALA A 40 -3.06 -2.18 8.58
N TRP A 41 -3.35 -0.95 9.01
CA TRP A 41 -3.32 0.22 8.11
C TRP A 41 -1.94 0.43 7.49
N CYS A 42 -1.89 0.39 6.16
CA CYS A 42 -0.79 0.91 5.36
C CYS A 42 -1.14 2.29 4.83
N GLN A 43 -0.12 3.08 4.55
CA GLN A 43 -0.27 4.41 3.97
C GLN A 43 0.39 4.45 2.59
N ILE A 44 -0.24 5.13 1.62
CA ILE A 44 0.45 5.52 0.39
C ILE A 44 1.58 6.51 0.74
N PRO A 45 2.80 6.33 0.22
CA PRO A 45 3.94 7.16 0.59
C PRO A 45 3.64 8.66 0.46
N ALA A 46 3.92 9.41 1.53
CA ALA A 46 3.66 10.84 1.58
C ALA A 46 4.46 11.61 0.52
N SER A 47 5.62 11.10 0.12
CA SER A 47 6.52 11.65 -0.90
C SER A 47 6.01 11.54 -2.34
N TRP A 48 4.95 10.76 -2.59
CA TRP A 48 4.36 10.68 -3.93
C TRP A 48 3.70 12.01 -4.32
N SER A 49 3.71 12.33 -5.62
CA SER A 49 2.96 13.47 -6.13
C SER A 49 1.45 13.31 -5.91
N SER A 50 0.72 14.41 -5.83
CA SER A 50 -0.74 14.38 -5.66
C SER A 50 -1.43 13.59 -6.79
N GLU A 51 -0.92 13.67 -8.01
CA GLU A 51 -1.43 12.88 -9.13
C GLU A 51 -1.21 11.37 -8.94
N ALA A 52 -0.02 10.96 -8.49
CA ALA A 52 0.26 9.55 -8.20
C ALA A 52 -0.60 9.02 -7.05
N LYS A 53 -0.79 9.83 -6.00
CA LYS A 53 -1.70 9.52 -4.87
C LYS A 53 -3.13 9.33 -5.34
N ASN A 54 -3.65 10.23 -6.19
CA ASN A 54 -5.01 10.14 -6.72
C ASN A 54 -5.21 8.90 -7.60
N ARG A 55 -4.25 8.56 -8.46
CA ARG A 55 -4.29 7.33 -9.26
C ARG A 55 -4.31 6.08 -8.38
N ALA A 56 -3.48 6.05 -7.34
CA ALA A 56 -3.42 4.94 -6.38
C ALA A 56 -4.74 4.79 -5.61
N TYR A 57 -5.30 5.90 -5.11
CA TYR A 57 -6.60 5.90 -4.44
C TYR A 57 -7.71 5.37 -5.35
N SER A 58 -7.81 5.85 -6.58
CA SER A 58 -8.81 5.38 -7.55
C SER A 58 -8.66 3.89 -7.87
N MET A 59 -7.43 3.39 -8.00
CA MET A 59 -7.17 1.95 -8.19
C MET A 59 -7.62 1.13 -6.99
N LEU A 60 -7.25 1.53 -5.77
CA LEU A 60 -7.62 0.83 -4.54
C LEU A 60 -9.13 0.83 -4.31
N LEU A 61 -9.78 1.97 -4.57
CA LEU A 61 -11.22 2.11 -4.43
C LEU A 61 -11.97 1.23 -5.44
N THR A 62 -11.53 1.24 -6.70
CA THR A 62 -12.08 0.36 -7.75
C THR A 62 -11.87 -1.10 -7.39
N ALA A 63 -10.67 -1.49 -6.98
CA ALA A 63 -10.39 -2.87 -6.61
C ALA A 63 -11.26 -3.35 -5.43
N ARG A 64 -11.50 -2.49 -4.44
CA ARG A 64 -12.42 -2.76 -3.33
C ARG A 64 -13.85 -2.93 -3.83
N SER A 65 -14.36 -2.00 -4.64
CA SER A 65 -15.75 -2.01 -5.09
C SER A 65 -16.07 -3.15 -6.07
N THR A 66 -15.09 -3.59 -6.86
CA THR A 66 -15.25 -4.72 -7.79
C THR A 66 -14.74 -6.04 -7.23
N ASN A 67 -14.28 -6.08 -5.97
CA ASN A 67 -13.66 -7.26 -5.35
C ASN A 67 -12.51 -7.85 -6.20
N THR A 68 -11.75 -6.98 -6.86
CA THR A 68 -10.61 -7.35 -7.72
C THR A 68 -9.32 -7.36 -6.92
N LEU A 69 -8.41 -8.29 -7.26
CA LEU A 69 -7.10 -8.36 -6.63
C LEU A 69 -6.16 -7.27 -7.17
N VAL A 70 -5.35 -6.70 -6.29
CA VAL A 70 -4.27 -5.77 -6.67
C VAL A 70 -2.90 -6.38 -6.43
N ASN A 71 -1.92 -5.89 -7.17
CA ASN A 71 -0.51 -6.15 -6.92
C ASN A 71 0.17 -4.82 -6.64
N PHE A 72 1.10 -4.79 -5.70
CA PHE A 72 1.86 -3.59 -5.36
C PHE A 72 3.34 -3.91 -5.19
N SER A 73 4.18 -2.89 -5.36
CA SER A 73 5.59 -2.95 -5.06
C SER A 73 5.94 -1.76 -4.17
N TRP A 74 6.72 -2.01 -3.13
CA TRP A 74 7.25 -0.98 -2.25
C TRP A 74 8.74 -0.84 -2.49
N PRO A 75 9.19 0.13 -3.31
CA PRO A 75 10.60 0.25 -3.67
C PRO A 75 11.53 0.47 -2.47
N ALA A 76 10.98 1.00 -1.37
CA ALA A 76 11.70 1.37 -0.16
C ALA A 76 11.48 0.39 1.02
N ALA A 77 10.71 -0.69 0.85
CA ALA A 77 10.52 -1.66 1.93
C ALA A 77 11.74 -2.60 2.02
N SER A 78 12.18 -2.90 3.24
CA SER A 78 13.29 -3.84 3.49
C SER A 78 12.94 -5.30 3.16
N SER A 79 11.65 -5.61 2.99
CA SER A 79 11.13 -6.85 2.39
C SER A 79 9.79 -6.56 1.71
N ALA A 80 9.39 -7.39 0.74
CA ALA A 80 8.23 -7.18 -0.14
C ALA A 80 6.99 -6.64 0.55
N CYS A 81 6.72 -7.10 1.77
CA CYS A 81 5.42 -6.95 2.39
C CYS A 81 5.53 -6.53 3.87
N THR A 82 6.53 -5.72 4.23
CA THR A 82 6.56 -5.10 5.56
C THR A 82 5.55 -3.96 5.62
N ALA A 83 4.48 -4.13 6.40
CA ALA A 83 3.53 -3.07 6.68
C ALA A 83 4.26 -1.86 7.29
N LEU A 84 4.14 -0.69 6.66
CA LEU A 84 4.57 0.56 7.28
C LEU A 84 3.54 0.89 8.37
N PRO A 85 3.93 1.07 9.64
CA PRO A 85 2.97 1.37 10.70
C PRO A 85 2.32 2.73 10.43
N ALA A 86 0.99 2.76 10.31
CA ALA A 86 0.23 4.01 10.34
C ALA A 86 -0.39 4.25 11.72
N PHE A 87 -0.15 5.45 12.25
CA PHE A 87 -0.70 5.96 13.51
C PHE A 87 -2.23 6.02 13.48
N ALA A 88 -2.83 5.76 14.65
CA ALA A 88 -4.26 5.59 14.85
C ALA A 88 -5.03 6.90 15.08
N LEU A 89 -6.34 6.81 14.79
CA LEU A 89 -7.48 7.69 15.08
C LEU A 89 -7.69 8.88 14.12
N PHE A 90 -8.72 8.77 13.28
CA PHE A 90 -9.23 9.84 12.43
C PHE A 90 -10.77 9.82 12.45
N ASP A 91 -11.41 10.98 12.30
CA ASP A 91 -12.84 11.10 11.97
C ASP A 91 -13.01 10.75 10.49
N GLN A 92 -13.77 9.69 10.14
CA GLN A 92 -13.73 9.12 8.77
C GLN A 92 -15.08 8.79 8.16
N ILE A 93 -15.17 8.97 6.84
CA ILE A 93 -16.21 8.44 5.97
C ILE A 93 -15.61 7.23 5.24
N GLU A 94 -16.13 6.03 5.53
CA GLU A 94 -15.69 4.78 4.91
C GLU A 94 -16.68 4.38 3.80
N LEU A 95 -16.17 3.96 2.64
CA LEU A 95 -17.00 3.20 1.69
C LEU A 95 -17.19 1.78 2.25
N ALA A 96 -18.32 1.52 2.92
CA ALA A 96 -18.70 0.16 3.28
C ALA A 96 -19.20 -0.55 2.02
N ALA A 97 -18.51 -1.61 1.59
CA ALA A 97 -19.04 -2.55 0.60
C ALA A 97 -19.52 -3.77 1.37
N ASP A 98 -20.84 -3.89 1.55
CA ASP A 98 -21.49 -5.12 2.00
C ASP A 98 -21.53 -6.10 0.83
N PHE A 99 -20.90 -7.26 1.01
CA PHE A 99 -21.05 -8.44 0.16
C PHE A 99 -21.58 -9.60 1.00
#